data_AF-A0A250KNX9-F1
#
_entry.id   AF-A0A250KNX9-F1
#
_cell.length_a   1.000
_cell.length_b   1.000
_cell.length_c   1.000
_cell.angle_alpha   90.00
_cell.angle_beta   90.00
_cell.angle_gamma   90.00
#
_symmetry.space_group_name_H-M   'P 1'
#
loop_
_entity.id
_entity.type
_entity.pdbx_description
1 polymer ?
#
loop_
_entity_poly.entity_id
_entity_poly.type
_entity_poly.pdbx_seq_one_letter_code
_entity_poly.pdbx_strand_id
1 'polypeptide(L)'
;MEYSLAELLLSGFKLMLIGMTIVYLFLVLLVWTIGITSKLINRYVPEPEPEHAPGSSVPAPDVESDQSEIIAVITAAIHRYQNQ
;
A
#
# COMPACT_ATOMS: atom_id res chain seq x y z
N MET A 1 -32.93 -22.91 40.79
CA MET A 1 -32.00 -21.86 40.36
C MET A 1 -32.63 -21.19 39.16
N GLU A 2 -33.27 -20.05 39.36
CA GLU A 2 -33.82 -19.26 38.27
C GLU A 2 -32.64 -18.62 37.54
N TYR A 3 -32.16 -19.27 36.48
CA TYR A 3 -31.22 -18.63 35.57
C TYR A 3 -31.97 -17.54 34.81
N SER A 4 -31.76 -16.30 35.23
CA SER A 4 -32.32 -15.13 34.56
C SER A 4 -31.90 -15.16 33.08
N LEU A 5 -32.85 -14.89 32.17
CA LEU A 5 -32.57 -14.75 30.74
C LEU A 5 -31.41 -13.75 30.48
N ALA A 6 -31.25 -12.77 31.37
CA ALA A 6 -30.16 -11.83 31.32
C ALA A 6 -28.78 -12.51 31.45
N GLU A 7 -28.64 -13.54 32.28
CA GLU A 7 -27.38 -14.31 32.43
C GLU A 7 -27.02 -15.09 31.16
N LEU A 8 -28.02 -15.72 30.52
CA LEU A 8 -27.78 -16.42 29.24
C LEU A 8 -27.42 -15.45 28.12
N LEU A 9 -28.12 -14.31 28.02
CA LEU A 9 -27.82 -13.29 27.02
C LEU A 9 -26.44 -12.67 27.25
N LEU A 10 -26.09 -12.36 28.50
CA LEU A 10 -24.76 -11.84 28.85
C LEU A 10 -23.65 -12.84 28.54
N SER A 11 -23.88 -14.13 28.81
CA SER A 11 -22.95 -15.21 28.49
C SER A 11 -22.75 -15.36 26.97
N GLY A 12 -23.83 -15.30 26.20
CA GLY A 12 -23.77 -15.33 24.73
C GLY A 12 -23.04 -14.11 24.16
N PHE A 13 -23.32 -12.92 24.68
CA PHE A 13 -22.64 -11.69 24.29
C PHE A 13 -21.14 -11.74 24.61
N LYS A 14 -20.76 -12.23 25.80
CA LYS A 14 -19.36 -12.43 26.19
C LYS A 14 -18.65 -13.38 25.23
N LEU A 15 -19.29 -14.48 24.85
CA LEU A 15 -18.73 -15.43 23.88
C LEU A 15 -18.57 -14.82 22.48
N MET A 16 -19.55 -14.03 22.02
CA MET A 16 -19.46 -13.30 20.75
C MET A 16 -18.27 -12.34 20.73
N LEU A 17 -18.09 -11.57 21.82
CA LEU A 17 -17.02 -10.58 21.92
C LEU A 17 -15.64 -11.25 21.95
N ILE A 18 -15.51 -12.37 22.66
CA ILE A 18 -14.29 -13.20 22.65
C ILE A 18 -14.01 -13.73 21.24
N GLY A 19 -15.00 -14.36 20.60
CA GLY A 19 -14.83 -14.94 19.26
C GLY A 19 -14.47 -13.88 18.22
N MET A 20 -15.15 -12.74 18.24
CA MET A 20 -14.88 -11.62 17.36
C MET A 20 -13.47 -11.06 17.56
N THR A 21 -13.01 -10.94 18.80
CA THR A 21 -11.67 -10.42 19.11
C THR A 21 -10.58 -11.37 18.63
N ILE A 22 -10.74 -12.68 18.82
CA ILE A 22 -9.77 -13.69 18.37
C ILE A 22 -9.64 -13.66 16.84
N VAL A 23 -10.77 -13.63 16.13
CA VAL A 23 -10.77 -13.55 14.66
C VAL A 23 -10.14 -12.25 14.20
N TYR A 24 -10.50 -11.12 14.82
CA TYR A 24 -9.92 -9.82 14.48
C TYR A 24 -8.39 -9.79 14.70
N LEU A 25 -7.91 -10.26 15.85
CA LEU A 25 -6.48 -10.39 16.16
C LEU A 25 -5.77 -11.27 15.13
N PHE A 26 -6.38 -12.39 14.76
CA PHE A 26 -5.83 -13.28 13.75
C PHE A 26 -5.70 -12.59 12.39
N LEU A 27 -6.74 -11.88 11.94
CA LEU A 27 -6.71 -11.13 10.69
C LEU A 27 -5.66 -10.02 10.71
N VAL A 28 -5.55 -9.26 11.81
CA VAL A 28 -4.50 -8.23 11.98
C VAL A 28 -3.11 -8.83 11.86
N LEU A 29 -2.86 -9.97 12.51
CA LEU A 29 -1.59 -10.69 12.44
C LEU A 29 -1.31 -11.14 11.00
N LEU A 30 -2.32 -11.66 10.31
CA LEU A 30 -2.22 -12.12 8.93
C LEU A 30 -1.89 -10.96 7.97
N VAL A 31 -2.60 -9.83 8.09
CA VAL A 31 -2.33 -8.60 7.33
C VAL A 31 -0.91 -8.10 7.60
N TRP A 32 -0.46 -8.10 8.85
CA TRP A 32 0.91 -7.70 9.19
C TRP A 32 1.92 -8.65 8.53
N THR A 33 1.68 -9.96 8.57
CA THR A 33 2.55 -10.95 7.94
C THR A 33 2.67 -10.71 6.43
N ILE A 34 1.55 -10.50 5.74
CA ILE A 34 1.54 -10.16 4.31
C ILE A 34 2.23 -8.81 4.04
N GLY A 35 2.08 -7.83 4.94
CA GLY A 35 2.79 -6.55 4.82
C GLY A 35 4.31 -6.69 4.99
N ILE A 36 4.76 -7.57 5.91
CA ILE A 36 6.18 -7.90 6.07
C ILE A 36 6.69 -8.58 4.82
N THR A 37 5.98 -9.58 4.28
CA THR A 37 6.43 -10.25 3.04
C THR A 37 6.50 -9.26 1.88
N SER A 38 5.55 -8.33 1.74
CA SER A 38 5.61 -7.28 0.71
C SER A 38 6.86 -6.39 0.85
N LYS A 39 7.21 -5.97 2.07
CA LYS A 39 8.46 -5.23 2.34
C LYS A 39 9.71 -6.06 2.14
N LEU A 40 9.65 -7.35 2.47
CA LEU A 40 10.75 -8.29 2.30
C LEU A 40 11.01 -8.51 0.81
N ILE A 41 9.97 -8.82 0.04
CA ILE A 41 10.05 -8.99 -1.41
C ILE A 41 10.66 -7.75 -2.05
N ASN A 42 10.13 -6.54 -1.77
CA ASN A 42 10.66 -5.32 -2.40
C ASN A 42 12.12 -4.99 -2.01
N ARG A 43 12.62 -5.56 -0.90
CA ARG A 43 14.00 -5.35 -0.42
C ARG A 43 14.98 -6.42 -0.88
N TYR A 44 14.54 -7.67 -1.02
CA TYR A 44 15.40 -8.82 -1.35
C TYR A 44 15.29 -9.24 -2.83
N VAL A 45 14.15 -8.98 -3.45
CA VAL A 45 13.96 -9.00 -4.89
C VAL A 45 13.64 -7.56 -5.27
N PRO A 46 14.65 -6.68 -5.42
CA PRO A 46 14.43 -5.49 -6.21
C PRO A 46 13.96 -6.00 -7.56
N GLU A 47 12.66 -5.90 -7.81
CA GLU A 47 12.16 -5.77 -9.17
C GLU A 47 13.09 -4.73 -9.79
N PRO A 48 13.76 -5.00 -10.92
CA PRO A 48 14.38 -3.91 -11.65
C PRO A 48 13.26 -2.90 -11.84
N GLU A 49 13.34 -1.77 -11.14
CA GLU A 49 12.62 -0.58 -11.58
C GLU A 49 12.89 -0.51 -13.09
N PRO A 50 11.86 -0.36 -13.95
CA PRO A 50 12.16 0.18 -15.26
C PRO A 50 12.97 1.44 -14.98
N GLU A 51 14.25 1.44 -15.40
CA GLU A 51 15.23 2.46 -15.06
C GLU A 51 14.60 3.84 -15.22
N HIS A 52 14.24 4.49 -14.10
CA HIS A 52 14.24 5.94 -14.07
C HIS A 52 15.63 6.33 -13.56
N ALA A 53 16.45 6.69 -14.54
CA ALA A 53 17.82 7.16 -14.43
C ALA A 53 17.99 8.28 -13.38
N PRO A 54 19.23 8.55 -12.93
CA PRO A 54 19.59 8.84 -11.55
C PRO A 54 19.06 10.18 -11.05
N GLY A 55 18.66 10.18 -9.79
CA GLY A 55 18.34 11.39 -9.05
C GLY A 55 19.49 12.40 -9.05
N SER A 56 19.11 13.67 -9.12
CA SER A 56 19.88 14.74 -8.50
C SER A 56 18.89 15.61 -7.73
N SER A 57 19.16 15.74 -6.43
CA SER A 57 18.61 16.71 -5.48
C SER A 57 17.53 17.64 -6.03
N VAL A 58 16.28 17.45 -5.61
CA VAL A 58 15.18 18.41 -5.83
C VAL A 58 15.62 19.79 -5.32
N PRO A 59 15.92 20.79 -6.17
CA PRO A 59 15.67 22.17 -5.79
C PRO A 59 14.15 22.35 -5.77
N ALA A 60 13.64 23.27 -4.94
CA ALA A 60 12.21 23.55 -4.85
C ALA A 60 11.53 23.56 -6.24
N PRO A 61 10.28 23.05 -6.36
CA PRO A 61 9.65 22.86 -7.65
C PRO A 61 9.48 24.20 -8.34
N ASP A 62 10.36 24.46 -9.30
CA ASP A 62 10.19 25.55 -10.25
C ASP A 62 9.17 25.03 -11.27
N VAL A 63 7.94 25.52 -11.15
CA VAL A 63 6.78 25.04 -11.95
C VAL A 63 7.01 25.25 -13.47
N GLU A 64 8.02 26.05 -13.83
CA GLU A 64 8.49 26.22 -15.20
C GLU A 64 9.32 25.04 -15.71
N SER A 65 10.08 24.34 -14.84
CA SER A 65 10.95 23.23 -15.26
C SER A 65 10.13 21.99 -15.64
N ASP A 66 9.09 21.67 -14.88
CA ASP A 66 8.22 20.52 -15.12
C ASP A 66 7.45 20.65 -16.46
N GLN A 67 6.96 21.85 -16.76
CA GLN A 67 6.32 22.12 -18.06
C GLN A 67 7.33 22.06 -19.21
N SER A 68 8.55 22.55 -19.02
CA SER A 68 9.61 22.46 -20.04
C SER A 68 10.02 21.01 -20.31
N GLU A 69 10.06 20.17 -19.27
CA GLU A 69 10.37 18.75 -19.35
C GLU A 69 9.28 17.98 -20.11
N ILE A 70 8.00 18.22 -19.79
CA ILE A 70 6.87 17.63 -20.50
C ILE A 70 6.88 18.02 -21.98
N ILE A 71 7.14 19.29 -22.31
CA ILE A 71 7.23 19.77 -23.70
C ILE A 71 8.43 19.12 -24.43
N ALA A 72 9.56 18.94 -23.76
CA ALA A 72 10.74 18.28 -24.32
C ALA A 72 10.48 16.80 -24.63
N VAL A 73 9.81 16.07 -23.73
CA VAL A 73 9.45 14.65 -23.93
C VAL A 73 8.46 14.49 -25.08
N ILE A 74 7.45 15.34 -25.17
CA ILE A 74 6.47 15.32 -26.29
C ILE A 74 7.18 15.62 -27.62
N THR A 75 8.07 16.62 -27.64
CA THR A 75 8.83 16.98 -28.85
C THR A 75 9.76 15.85 -29.29
N ALA A 76 10.45 15.19 -28.35
CA ALA A 76 11.30 14.05 -28.63
C ALA A 76 10.50 12.86 -29.20
N ALA A 77 9.31 12.58 -28.64
CA ALA A 77 8.43 11.52 -29.13
C ALA A 77 7.94 11.80 -30.57
N ILE A 78 7.54 13.04 -30.86
CA ILE A 78 7.10 13.46 -32.20
C ILE A 78 8.25 13.37 -33.21
N HIS A 79 9.44 13.84 -32.83
CA HIS A 79 10.61 13.78 -33.69
C HIS A 79 11.02 12.34 -34.01
N ARG A 80 10.92 11.43 -33.03
CA ARG A 80 11.18 10.01 -33.23
C ARG A 80 10.18 9.36 -34.18
N TYR A 81 8.90 9.75 -34.10
CA TYR A 81 7.85 9.27 -35.00
C TYR A 81 8.04 9.73 -36.45
N GLN A 82 8.48 10.98 -36.67
CA GLN A 82 8.69 11.50 -38.03
C GLN A 82 9.93 10.91 -38.74
N ASN A 83 10.88 10.37 -37.97
CA ASN A 83 12.09 9.73 -38.49
C ASN A 83 11.96 8.19 -38.54
N GLN A 84 10.75 7.65 -38.35
CA GLN A 84 10.34 6.28 -38.67
C GLN A 84 9.46 6.27 -39.92
#